data_AF-A0A7J3ZPD3-F1
#
_entry.id   AF-A0A7J3ZPD3-F1
#
_cell.length_a   1.000
_cell.length_b   1.000
_cell.length_c   1.000
_cell.angle_alpha   90.00
_cell.angle_beta   90.00
_cell.angle_gamma   90.00
#
_symmetry.space_group_name_H-M   'P 1'
#
loop_
_entity.id
_entity.type
_entity.pdbx_description
1 polymer ?
#
loop_
_entity_poly.entity_id
_entity_poly.type
_entity_poly.pdbx_seq_one_letter_code
_entity_poly.pdbx_strand_id
1 'polypeptide(L)'
;MNLLNDWFKCIERIWLTKFGKIYDLIIVGAGPAGITAAVYAARKRMDFLVLTTNIGGQVTYVSQVENYTGFQYIAGEELAAKFYEHL
;
A
#
# COMPACT_ATOMS: atom_id res chain seq x y z
N MET A 1 -37.08 -9.70 -24.64
CA MET A 1 -35.85 -10.49 -24.45
C MET A 1 -34.74 -9.75 -25.19
N ASN A 2 -34.08 -8.80 -24.53
CA ASN A 2 -33.16 -7.86 -25.18
C ASN A 2 -31.76 -8.48 -25.22
N LEU A 3 -31.42 -9.10 -26.34
CA LEU A 3 -30.11 -9.70 -26.59
C LEU A 3 -28.95 -8.71 -26.35
N LEU A 4 -29.15 -7.40 -26.56
CA LEU A 4 -28.16 -6.37 -26.23
C LEU A 4 -27.80 -6.32 -24.73
N ASN A 5 -28.77 -6.50 -23.83
CA ASN A 5 -28.54 -6.42 -22.38
C ASN A 5 -27.82 -7.66 -21.82
N ASP A 6 -28.01 -8.82 -22.45
CA ASP A 6 -27.32 -10.06 -22.05
C ASP A 6 -25.86 -10.08 -22.51
N TRP A 7 -25.54 -9.44 -23.63
CA TRP A 7 -24.17 -9.34 -24.13
C TRP A 7 -23.29 -8.43 -23.26
N PHE A 8 -23.81 -7.28 -22.77
CA PHE A 8 -23.09 -6.43 -21.82
C PHE A 8 -22.80 -7.16 -20.49
N LYS A 9 -23.79 -7.90 -19.96
CA LYS A 9 -23.60 -8.72 -18.75
C LYS A 9 -22.58 -9.86 -18.94
N CYS A 10 -22.54 -10.47 -20.12
CA CYS A 10 -21.57 -11.50 -20.45
C CYS A 10 -20.14 -10.92 -20.52
N ILE A 11 -19.97 -9.73 -21.11
CA ILE A 11 -18.69 -9.03 -21.18
C ILE A 11 -18.22 -8.60 -19.78
N GLU A 12 -19.08 -7.99 -18.95
CA GLU A 12 -18.73 -7.65 -17.55
C GLU A 12 -18.31 -8.89 -16.76
N ARG A 13 -19.04 -9.99 -16.91
CA ARG A 13 -18.76 -11.25 -16.22
C ARG A 13 -17.47 -11.94 -16.72
N ILE A 14 -17.13 -11.82 -18.00
CA ILE A 14 -15.87 -12.30 -18.58
C ILE A 14 -14.68 -11.47 -18.09
N TRP A 15 -14.83 -10.14 -17.91
CA TRP A 15 -13.80 -9.30 -17.31
C TRP A 15 -13.55 -9.63 -15.83
N LEU A 16 -14.60 -9.92 -15.06
CA LEU A 16 -14.49 -10.28 -13.64
C LEU A 16 -13.93 -11.69 -13.38
N THR A 17 -13.99 -12.60 -14.36
CA THR A 17 -13.60 -14.00 -14.18
C THR A 17 -12.21 -14.35 -14.72
N LYS A 18 -11.50 -13.41 -15.35
CA LYS A 18 -10.18 -13.71 -15.98
C LYS A 18 -9.05 -12.73 -15.67
N PHE A 19 -9.29 -11.68 -14.90
CA PHE A 19 -8.26 -10.74 -14.47
C PHE A 19 -8.24 -10.64 -12.96
N GLY A 20 -7.05 -10.51 -12.38
CA GLY A 20 -6.80 -10.56 -10.95
C GLY A 20 -7.63 -9.56 -10.14
N LYS A 21 -7.63 -9.77 -8.82
CA LYS A 21 -8.30 -8.91 -7.83
C LYS A 21 -8.09 -7.42 -8.16
N ILE A 22 -9.20 -6.69 -8.26
CA ILE A 22 -9.19 -5.22 -8.42
C ILE A 22 -9.01 -4.60 -7.04
N TYR A 23 -8.01 -3.72 -6.91
CA TYR A 23 -7.74 -2.96 -5.70
C TYR A 23 -8.22 -1.52 -5.87
N ASP A 24 -8.70 -0.90 -4.79
CA ASP A 24 -9.04 0.53 -4.74
C ASP A 24 -7.79 1.41 -4.86
N LEU A 25 -6.64 0.88 -4.40
CA LEU A 25 -5.36 1.59 -4.36
C LEU A 25 -4.19 0.62 -4.47
N ILE A 26 -3.17 0.99 -5.26
CA ILE A 26 -1.87 0.33 -5.29
C ILE A 26 -0.81 1.34 -4.87
N ILE A 27 -0.01 0.98 -3.87
CA ILE A 27 1.10 1.78 -3.34
C ILE A 27 2.40 1.09 -3.77
N VAL A 28 3.29 1.82 -4.45
CA VAL A 28 4.59 1.30 -4.88
C VAL A 28 5.69 1.92 -4.02
N GLY A 29 6.32 1.09 -3.20
CA GLY A 29 7.33 1.45 -2.21
C GLY A 29 6.79 1.42 -0.78
N ALA A 30 7.55 0.84 0.14
CA ALA A 30 7.23 0.80 1.57
C ALA A 30 8.24 1.60 2.42
N GLY A 31 8.63 2.78 1.94
CA GLY A 31 9.29 3.77 2.77
C GLY A 31 8.30 4.53 3.67
N PRO A 32 8.72 5.62 4.34
CA PRO A 32 7.85 6.39 5.22
C PRO A 32 6.56 6.86 4.55
N ALA A 33 6.66 7.32 3.29
CA ALA A 33 5.51 7.79 2.52
C ALA A 33 4.52 6.67 2.19
N GLY A 34 5.00 5.52 1.71
CA GLY A 34 4.16 4.40 1.32
C GLY A 34 3.49 3.72 2.51
N ILE A 35 4.21 3.57 3.62
CA ILE A 35 3.65 3.03 4.86
C ILE A 35 2.59 3.97 5.41
N THR A 36 2.85 5.28 5.44
CA THR A 36 1.85 6.27 5.88
C THR A 36 0.60 6.22 5.00
N ALA A 37 0.76 6.12 3.67
CA ALA A 37 -0.37 5.95 2.76
C ALA A 37 -1.17 4.67 3.05
N ALA A 38 -0.49 3.54 3.30
CA ALA A 38 -1.11 2.26 3.63
C ALA A 38 -1.92 2.31 4.92
N VAL A 39 -1.37 2.93 5.98
CA VAL A 39 -2.09 3.14 7.25
C VAL A 39 -3.40 3.91 7.02
N TYR A 40 -3.36 4.99 6.23
CA TYR A 40 -4.56 5.77 5.95
C TYR A 40 -5.54 5.05 5.03
N ALA A 41 -5.07 4.28 4.06
CA ALA A 41 -5.91 3.42 3.23
C ALA A 41 -6.63 2.35 4.07
N ALA A 42 -5.93 1.70 4.99
CA ALA A 42 -6.49 0.74 5.95
C ALA A 42 -7.56 1.38 6.85
N ARG A 43 -7.29 2.59 7.37
CA ARG A 43 -8.27 3.35 8.18
C ARG A 43 -9.54 3.70 7.41
N LYS A 44 -9.45 3.83 6.08
CA LYS A 44 -10.59 4.05 5.19
C LYS A 44 -11.23 2.74 4.71
N ARG A 45 -10.73 1.59 5.17
CA ARG A 45 -11.17 0.25 4.76
C ARG A 45 -11.10 0.03 3.24
N MET A 46 -10.12 0.66 2.59
CA MET A 46 -9.86 0.42 1.17
C MET A 46 -9.26 -0.97 1.00
N ASP A 47 -9.56 -1.63 -0.10
CA ASP A 47 -8.84 -2.83 -0.52
C ASP A 47 -7.59 -2.40 -1.28
N PHE A 48 -6.43 -2.44 -0.63
CA PHE A 48 -5.19 -1.91 -1.19
C PHE A 48 -4.05 -2.92 -1.20
N LEU A 49 -3.07 -2.68 -2.06
CA LEU A 49 -1.85 -3.46 -2.20
C LEU A 49 -0.63 -2.57 -2.03
N VAL A 50 0.35 -2.99 -1.23
CA VAL A 50 1.67 -2.36 -1.13
C VAL A 50 2.69 -3.26 -1.81
N LEU A 51 3.40 -2.73 -2.81
CA LEU A 51 4.47 -3.42 -3.53
C LEU A 51 5.80 -2.81 -3.15
N THR A 52 6.72 -3.61 -2.61
CA THR A 52 8.04 -3.12 -2.23
C THR A 52 9.09 -4.23 -2.31
N THR A 53 10.35 -3.84 -2.50
CA THR A 53 11.52 -4.72 -2.31
C THR A 53 12.15 -4.54 -0.93
N ASN A 54 11.82 -3.46 -0.22
CA ASN A 54 12.39 -3.10 1.08
C ASN A 54 11.36 -2.33 1.93
N ILE A 55 11.15 -2.77 3.17
CA ILE A 55 10.31 -2.10 4.17
C ILE A 55 11.16 -1.11 4.97
N GLY A 56 10.68 0.13 5.10
CA GLY A 56 11.41 1.26 5.68
C GLY A 56 12.15 2.10 4.64
N GLY A 57 12.52 1.50 3.49
CA GLY A 57 13.10 2.21 2.36
C GLY A 57 14.47 2.79 2.69
N GLN A 58 14.70 4.07 2.37
CA GLN A 58 16.00 4.71 2.58
C GLN A 58 16.36 4.87 4.07
N VAL A 59 15.36 4.95 4.94
CA VAL A 59 15.56 5.14 6.39
C VAL A 59 16.29 3.95 7.02
N THR A 60 16.12 2.75 6.46
CA THR A 60 16.79 1.54 6.95
C THR A 60 18.32 1.58 6.76
N TYR A 61 18.84 2.44 5.87
CA TYR A 61 20.28 2.51 5.55
C TYR A 61 21.02 3.64 6.27
N VAL A 62 20.31 4.54 6.95
CA VAL A 62 20.96 5.60 7.73
C VAL A 62 21.26 5.11 9.13
N SER A 63 22.43 5.46 9.65
CA SER A 63 22.83 5.07 11.00
C SER A 63 21.96 5.74 12.06
N GLN A 64 21.64 7.03 11.86
CA GLN A 64 20.98 7.87 12.85
C GLN A 64 20.06 8.87 12.17
N VAL A 65 18.94 9.16 12.82
CA VAL A 65 17.93 10.15 12.41
C VAL A 65 17.66 11.07 13.59
N GLU A 66 17.85 12.37 13.38
CA GLU A 66 17.72 13.39 14.44
C GLU A 66 16.64 14.43 14.11
N ASN A 67 16.03 14.32 12.92
CA ASN A 67 15.08 15.28 12.37
C ASN A 67 13.68 14.68 12.10
N TYR A 68 13.38 13.52 12.68
CA TYR A 68 12.04 12.92 12.58
C TYR A 68 11.18 13.37 13.76
N THR A 69 10.06 14.04 13.47
CA THR A 69 9.18 14.57 14.51
C THR A 69 8.73 13.47 15.49
N GLY A 70 8.88 13.72 16.78
CA GLY A 70 8.61 12.74 17.84
C GLY A 70 9.86 12.01 18.35
N PHE A 71 11.00 12.11 17.66
CA PHE A 71 12.29 11.59 18.10
C PHE A 71 13.36 12.68 17.99
N GLN A 72 14.02 12.98 19.11
CA GLN A 72 15.24 13.80 19.06
C GLN A 72 16.42 13.04 18.45
N TYR A 73 16.41 11.72 18.63
CA TYR A 73 17.38 10.78 18.08
C TYR A 73 16.73 9.41 17.96
N ILE A 74 16.94 8.72 16.85
CA ILE A 74 16.55 7.32 16.65
C ILE A 74 17.45 6.67 15.59
N ALA A 75 17.78 5.39 15.76
CA ALA A 75 18.51 4.64 14.73
C ALA A 75 17.60 4.42 13.50
N GLY A 76 18.17 4.45 12.30
CA GLY A 76 17.38 4.27 11.07
C GLY A 76 16.64 2.93 11.02
N GLU A 77 17.30 1.86 11.45
CA GLU A 77 16.71 0.53 11.59
C GLU A 77 15.54 0.50 12.60
N GLU A 78 15.67 1.21 13.73
CA GLU A 78 14.63 1.27 14.74
C GLU A 78 13.42 2.05 14.23
N LEU A 79 13.65 3.17 13.54
CA LEU A 79 12.57 3.95 12.94
C LEU A 79 11.84 3.14 11.85
N ALA A 80 12.57 2.38 11.02
CA ALA A 80 11.98 1.48 10.03
C ALA A 80 11.14 0.36 10.69
N ALA A 81 11.61 -0.21 11.80
CA ALA A 81 10.86 -1.20 12.56
C ALA A 81 9.54 -0.63 13.11
N LYS A 82 9.58 0.61 13.65
CA LYS A 82 8.36 1.31 14.11
C LYS A 82 7.36 1.55 12.98
N PHE A 83 7.82 1.84 11.75
CA PHE A 83 6.90 1.93 10.61
C PHE A 83 6.22 0.60 10.31
N TYR A 84 6.94 -0.51 10.38
CA TYR A 84 6.38 -1.84 10.16
C TYR A 84 5.33 -2.22 11.20
N GLU A 85 5.52 -1.84 12.47
CA GLU A 85 4.52 -2.08 13.54
C GLU A 85 3.17 -1.38 13.30
N HIS A 86 3.12 -0.37 12.44
CA HIS A 86 1.89 0.35 12.10
C HIS A 86 1.08 -0.28 10.96
N LEU A 87 1.66 -1.23 10.22
CA LEU A 87 0.97 -2.00 9.16
C LEU A 87 0.19 -3.17 9.76
#